data_AF-A0A075AFR4-F1
#
_entry.id   AF-A0A075AFR4-F1
#
_cell.length_a   1.000
_cell.length_b   1.000
_cell.length_c   1.000
_cell.angle_alpha   90.00
_cell.angle_beta   90.00
_cell.angle_gamma   90.00
#
_symmetry.space_group_name_H-M   'P 1'
#
loop_
_entity.id
_entity.type
_entity.pdbx_description
1 polymer ?
#
loop_
_entity_poly.entity_id
_entity_poly.type
_entity_poly.pdbx_seq_one_letter_code
_entity_poly.pdbx_strand_id
1 'polypeptide(L)'
;MDLYYRNKGRFREKRYIAYADLSVSEELDGYPVGRLTFSMFTAYNPNARIPGSGDGYLGLGYPDIERTIPDHNVLDVMMANGMIDYKRFTLFCVWYVTQFAHHSLHDKHVFYLILLYHSATHRNNLEPDARIVFGSHGTINPQEFHMVPLENAHGGWRVHVESLRTPLRGIFHRRFVASLDSTSWLNKIAVDRAGLINTALGATLHGELYIVNCDGLAQLPNLIFGLQGVDLTLTPQQYILREETHAGTRCFSSIVPDPEILTGSIVLGVSFMEHFITIFDQQSKKVGFKPRVC
;
A
#
# COMPACT_ATOMS: atom_id res chain seq x y z
N MET A 1 -5.92 18.70 -6.94
CA MET A 1 -6.01 17.63 -7.95
C MET A 1 -6.45 16.36 -7.25
N ASP A 2 -7.73 16.02 -7.38
CA ASP A 2 -8.28 14.74 -6.96
C ASP A 2 -8.22 13.75 -8.14
N LEU A 3 -7.72 12.55 -7.90
CA LEU A 3 -7.75 11.47 -8.89
C LEU A 3 -8.74 10.41 -8.40
N TYR A 4 -9.91 10.40 -9.05
CA TYR A 4 -10.96 9.41 -8.81
C TYR A 4 -10.88 8.35 -9.89
N TYR A 5 -10.63 7.10 -9.51
CA TYR A 5 -10.68 5.99 -10.44
C TYR A 5 -12.06 5.32 -10.40
N ARG A 6 -12.77 5.30 -11.53
CA ARG A 6 -14.07 4.61 -11.71
C ARG A 6 -14.14 4.07 -13.15
N ASN A 7 -14.12 2.74 -13.33
CA ASN A 7 -14.14 2.13 -14.66
C ASN A 7 -15.57 1.91 -15.19
N LYS A 8 -15.82 2.21 -16.48
CA LYS A 8 -17.02 1.86 -17.26
C LYS A 8 -16.63 1.06 -18.52
N GLY A 9 -16.40 -0.25 -18.44
CA GLY A 9 -16.28 -1.09 -19.66
C GLY A 9 -15.60 -2.46 -19.49
N ARG A 10 -15.94 -3.40 -20.38
CA ARG A 10 -15.27 -4.73 -20.54
C ARG A 10 -14.12 -4.62 -21.54
N PHE A 11 -12.93 -5.13 -21.20
CA PHE A 11 -11.75 -5.13 -22.08
C PHE A 11 -11.29 -6.55 -22.46
N ARG A 12 -10.78 -6.68 -23.69
CA ARG A 12 -10.16 -7.89 -24.27
C ARG A 12 -8.65 -7.71 -24.34
N GLU A 13 -7.90 -8.73 -23.96
CA GLU A 13 -6.43 -8.81 -24.05
C GLU A 13 -5.90 -8.58 -25.47
N LYS A 14 -4.86 -7.75 -25.61
CA LYS A 14 -3.87 -7.84 -26.69
C LYS A 14 -2.47 -7.49 -26.17
N ARG A 15 -1.50 -8.28 -26.64
CA ARG A 15 -0.06 -8.23 -26.33
C ARG A 15 0.58 -6.90 -26.75
N TYR A 16 1.78 -6.68 -26.18
CA TYR A 16 2.80 -5.67 -26.47
C TYR A 16 2.75 -4.39 -25.61
N ILE A 17 3.94 -3.99 -25.13
CA ILE A 17 4.22 -2.78 -24.34
C ILE A 17 3.54 -1.59 -25.02
N ALA A 18 2.55 -1.01 -24.35
CA ALA A 18 1.93 0.22 -24.80
C ALA A 18 2.53 1.36 -23.99
N TYR A 19 3.27 2.25 -24.67
CA TYR A 19 3.48 3.59 -24.15
C TYR A 19 2.11 4.25 -24.19
N ALA A 20 1.50 4.45 -23.03
CA ALA A 20 0.31 5.26 -22.94
C ALA A 20 0.74 6.70 -22.67
N ASP A 21 0.56 7.57 -23.66
CA ASP A 21 0.36 9.00 -23.38
C ASP A 21 -0.93 9.08 -22.57
N LEU A 22 -0.84 9.21 -21.24
CA LEU A 22 -2.00 9.65 -20.49
C LEU A 22 -2.16 11.16 -20.72
N SER A 23 -2.59 11.55 -21.91
CA SER A 23 -3.26 12.84 -22.06
C SER A 23 -4.49 12.74 -21.18
N VAL A 24 -4.46 13.40 -20.01
CA VAL A 24 -5.68 13.72 -19.27
C VAL A 24 -6.43 14.77 -20.10
N SER A 25 -6.91 14.37 -21.27
CA SER A 25 -7.76 15.15 -22.15
C SER A 25 -9.18 14.92 -21.68
N GLU A 26 -9.52 15.64 -20.62
CA GLU A 26 -10.84 16.16 -20.26
C GLU A 26 -10.75 16.49 -18.77
N GLU A 27 -10.59 17.79 -18.51
CA GLU A 27 -10.86 18.48 -17.25
C GLU A 27 -10.78 17.66 -15.96
N LEU A 28 -9.78 17.97 -15.13
CA LEU A 28 -9.79 17.56 -13.74
C LEU A 28 -10.37 18.71 -12.90
N ASP A 29 -11.62 18.54 -12.44
CA ASP A 29 -12.42 19.59 -11.78
C ASP A 29 -12.59 20.88 -12.62
N GLY A 30 -12.71 20.76 -13.95
CA GLY A 30 -12.94 21.91 -14.83
C GLY A 30 -11.68 22.74 -15.16
N TYR A 31 -10.49 22.29 -14.75
CA TYR A 31 -9.22 22.93 -15.09
C TYR A 31 -8.44 22.12 -16.13
N PRO A 32 -7.85 22.77 -17.15
CA PRO A 32 -6.99 22.10 -18.11
C PRO A 32 -5.72 21.61 -17.41
N VAL A 33 -5.57 20.29 -17.29
CA VAL A 33 -4.32 19.69 -16.85
C VAL A 33 -3.35 19.76 -18.04
N GLY A 34 -2.19 20.38 -17.85
CA GLY A 34 -1.12 20.34 -18.85
C GLY A 34 -0.78 18.90 -19.24
N ARG A 35 -0.13 18.72 -20.40
CA ARG A 35 0.22 17.37 -20.88
C ARG A 35 1.18 16.69 -19.91
N LEU A 36 0.67 15.74 -19.11
CA LEU A 36 1.47 14.86 -18.27
C LEU A 36 1.82 13.61 -19.06
N THR A 37 3.10 13.39 -19.33
CA THR A 37 3.57 12.11 -19.89
C THR A 37 4.29 11.35 -18.77
N PHE A 38 3.77 10.17 -18.42
CA PHE A 38 4.44 9.24 -17.53
C PHE A 38 4.46 7.85 -18.17
N SER A 39 5.49 7.06 -17.86
CA SER A 39 5.62 5.72 -18.41
C SER A 39 4.66 4.76 -17.72
N MET A 40 3.64 4.31 -18.45
CA MET A 40 2.72 3.28 -17.97
C MET A 40 3.12 1.92 -18.54
N PHE A 41 3.39 0.94 -17.68
CA PHE A 41 3.72 -0.43 -18.11
C PHE A 41 2.45 -1.27 -18.20
N THR A 42 1.99 -1.55 -19.42
CA THR A 42 0.79 -2.39 -19.69
C THR A 42 1.11 -3.87 -19.90
N ALA A 43 2.38 -4.26 -19.87
CA ALA A 43 2.82 -5.63 -20.14
C ALA A 43 3.98 -6.03 -19.21
N TYR A 44 4.07 -7.32 -18.90
CA TYR A 44 5.15 -7.89 -18.08
C TYR A 44 6.52 -7.54 -18.66
N ASN A 45 7.33 -6.81 -17.89
CA ASN A 45 8.71 -6.51 -18.24
C ASN A 45 9.64 -7.25 -17.27
N PRO A 46 10.34 -8.32 -17.70
CA PRO A 46 11.19 -9.11 -16.82
C PRO A 46 12.40 -8.32 -16.30
N ASN A 47 12.85 -7.29 -17.03
CA ASN A 47 13.96 -6.44 -16.60
C ASN A 47 13.54 -5.43 -15.52
N ALA A 48 12.27 -5.03 -15.51
CA ALA A 48 11.71 -4.13 -14.51
C ALA A 48 10.99 -4.87 -13.37
N ARG A 49 10.84 -6.20 -13.45
CA ARG A 49 10.09 -7.05 -12.49
C ARG A 49 8.62 -6.64 -12.29
N ILE A 50 8.03 -5.88 -13.21
CA ILE A 50 6.64 -5.38 -13.13
C ILE A 50 5.69 -6.36 -13.83
N PRO A 51 4.64 -6.91 -13.17
CA PRO A 51 3.64 -7.79 -13.78
C PRO A 51 2.80 -7.07 -14.83
N GLY A 52 2.27 -7.79 -15.81
CA GLY A 52 1.37 -7.23 -16.83
C GLY A 52 -0.09 -7.07 -16.36
N SER A 53 -0.38 -7.13 -15.05
CA SER A 53 -1.74 -7.07 -14.52
C SER A 53 -2.14 -5.62 -14.21
N GLY A 54 -3.06 -5.08 -15.00
CA GLY A 54 -3.59 -3.72 -14.87
C GLY A 54 -3.35 -2.86 -16.12
N ASP A 55 -4.09 -1.76 -16.27
CA ASP A 55 -3.90 -0.80 -17.38
C ASP A 55 -2.57 -0.02 -17.26
N GLY A 56 -1.89 -0.18 -16.12
CA GLY A 56 -0.47 0.05 -15.90
C GLY A 56 -0.18 0.69 -14.55
N TYR A 57 1.07 1.12 -14.33
CA TYR A 57 1.56 1.50 -13.01
C TYR A 57 1.99 2.97 -12.98
N LEU A 58 1.53 3.71 -11.97
CA LEU A 58 2.03 5.05 -11.64
C LEU A 58 2.99 4.96 -10.47
N GLY A 59 4.29 5.16 -10.73
CA GLY A 59 5.33 5.13 -9.70
C GLY A 59 5.32 6.39 -8.84
N LEU A 60 4.76 6.28 -7.63
CA LEU A 60 4.77 7.34 -6.60
C LEU A 60 5.92 7.16 -5.60
N GLY A 61 6.96 6.38 -5.97
CA GLY A 61 8.15 6.19 -5.16
C GLY A 61 8.85 7.51 -4.83
N TYR A 62 9.46 7.55 -3.65
CA TYR A 62 10.26 8.70 -3.18
C TYR A 62 11.39 9.01 -4.19
N PRO A 63 11.74 10.29 -4.42
CA PRO A 63 12.63 10.72 -5.50
C PRO A 63 14.07 10.17 -5.42
N ASP A 64 14.59 9.91 -4.21
CA ASP A 64 15.97 9.46 -3.99
C ASP A 64 16.17 7.93 -4.19
N ILE A 65 15.13 7.21 -4.63
CA ILE A 65 15.25 5.78 -4.93
C ILE A 65 15.78 5.60 -6.36
N GLU A 66 16.77 4.73 -6.54
CA GLU A 66 17.21 4.31 -7.89
C GLU A 66 15.99 3.81 -8.68
N ARG A 67 15.68 4.50 -9.79
CA ARG A 67 14.56 4.16 -10.66
C ARG A 67 15.08 3.26 -11.78
N THR A 68 14.46 2.09 -11.94
CA THR A 68 14.78 1.13 -13.00
C THR A 68 14.51 1.71 -14.40
N ILE A 69 13.69 2.76 -14.47
CA ILE A 69 13.41 3.53 -15.69
C ILE A 69 13.89 4.97 -15.45
N PRO A 70 14.58 5.60 -16.41
CA PRO A 70 14.93 7.01 -16.34
C PRO A 70 13.68 7.87 -16.62
N ASP A 71 12.80 7.99 -15.63
CA ASP A 71 11.64 8.88 -15.63
C ASP A 71 11.72 9.91 -14.50
N HIS A 72 10.97 11.01 -14.63
CA HIS A 72 10.89 12.04 -13.61
C HIS A 72 9.89 11.64 -12.52
N ASN A 73 10.21 11.90 -11.25
CA ASN A 73 9.25 11.72 -10.15
C ASN A 73 7.99 12.56 -10.43
N VAL A 74 6.81 11.94 -10.34
CA VAL A 74 5.56 12.59 -10.78
C VAL A 74 5.22 13.84 -9.96
N LEU A 75 5.54 13.89 -8.65
CA LEU A 75 5.32 15.09 -7.86
C LEU A 75 6.23 16.24 -8.30
N ASP A 76 7.46 15.92 -8.72
CA ASP A 76 8.37 16.93 -9.27
C ASP A 76 7.85 17.47 -10.61
N VAL A 77 7.35 16.60 -11.49
CA VAL A 77 6.74 17.00 -12.76
C VAL A 77 5.48 17.84 -12.54
N MET A 78 4.57 17.39 -11.67
CA MET A 78 3.33 18.10 -11.36
C MET A 78 3.61 19.49 -10.78
N MET A 79 4.59 19.61 -9.87
CA MET A 79 5.00 20.90 -9.33
C MET A 79 5.64 21.80 -10.38
N ALA A 80 6.54 21.27 -11.21
CA ALA A 80 7.20 22.04 -12.27
C ALA A 80 6.22 22.59 -13.31
N ASN A 81 5.10 21.89 -13.53
CA ASN A 81 4.03 22.32 -14.43
C ASN A 81 2.91 23.11 -13.73
N GLY A 82 3.08 23.49 -12.45
CA GLY A 82 2.10 24.27 -11.70
C GLY A 82 0.77 23.56 -11.42
N MET A 83 0.73 22.22 -11.51
CA MET A 83 -0.48 21.42 -11.27
C MET A 83 -0.73 21.16 -9.78
N ILE A 84 0.32 21.20 -8.97
CA ILE A 84 0.27 21.13 -7.51
C ILE A 84 1.14 22.23 -6.93
N ASP A 85 0.72 22.74 -5.79
CA ASP A 85 1.38 23.78 -5.02
C ASP A 85 2.34 23.24 -3.95
N TYR A 86 2.27 21.94 -3.68
CA TYR A 86 3.02 21.28 -2.60
C TYR A 86 3.31 19.81 -2.95
N LYS A 87 4.53 19.30 -2.74
CA LYS A 87 4.91 17.92 -3.11
C LYS A 87 4.39 16.90 -2.09
N ARG A 88 3.11 16.56 -2.20
CA ARG A 88 2.42 15.61 -1.34
C ARG A 88 1.34 14.87 -2.13
N PHE A 89 1.08 13.63 -1.74
CA PHE A 89 -0.18 12.96 -2.05
C PHE A 89 -0.78 12.28 -0.82
N THR A 90 -2.08 12.05 -0.83
CA THR A 90 -2.83 11.40 0.24
C THR A 90 -3.65 10.26 -0.34
N LEU A 91 -3.56 9.07 0.26
CA LEU A 91 -4.34 7.90 -0.10
C LEU A 91 -5.56 7.78 0.83
N PHE A 92 -6.73 7.74 0.22
CA PHE A 92 -8.03 7.54 0.86
C PHE A 92 -8.63 6.20 0.44
N CYS A 93 -9.16 5.49 1.44
CA CYS A 93 -9.97 4.29 1.31
C CYS A 93 -9.46 3.33 0.21
N VAL A 94 -8.28 2.72 0.39
CA VAL A 94 -7.81 1.65 -0.51
C VAL A 94 -8.65 0.41 -0.22
N TRP A 95 -9.47 -0.05 -1.16
CA TRP A 95 -10.18 -1.32 -1.03
C TRP A 95 -9.54 -2.36 -1.97
N TYR A 96 -9.09 -3.49 -1.40
CA TYR A 96 -8.76 -4.67 -2.20
C TYR A 96 -9.96 -5.63 -2.21
N VAL A 97 -10.38 -6.09 -3.39
CA VAL A 97 -11.32 -7.21 -3.47
C VAL A 97 -10.56 -8.50 -3.72
N THR A 98 -10.68 -9.42 -2.76
CA THR A 98 -10.18 -10.79 -2.87
C THR A 98 -10.86 -11.52 -4.02
N GLN A 99 -10.16 -11.69 -5.14
CA GLN A 99 -10.24 -12.92 -5.93
C GLN A 99 -9.01 -13.08 -6.85
N PHE A 100 -8.23 -14.12 -6.55
CA PHE A 100 -7.20 -14.73 -7.40
C PHE A 100 -6.18 -13.79 -8.08
N ALA A 101 -5.10 -13.43 -7.37
CA ALA A 101 -3.84 -13.10 -8.02
C ALA A 101 -2.65 -13.52 -7.13
N HIS A 102 -2.18 -14.75 -7.34
CA HIS A 102 -0.98 -15.34 -6.71
C HIS A 102 0.34 -14.80 -7.32
N HIS A 103 0.46 -13.49 -7.57
CA HIS A 103 1.71 -12.93 -8.09
C HIS A 103 2.18 -11.73 -7.26
N SER A 104 3.15 -12.02 -6.40
CA SER A 104 3.94 -11.07 -5.63
C SER A 104 4.92 -10.31 -6.55
N LEU A 105 4.91 -8.97 -6.47
CA LEU A 105 5.98 -8.11 -6.98
C LEU A 105 7.22 -8.23 -6.09
N HIS A 106 8.38 -8.49 -6.71
CA HIS A 106 9.69 -8.65 -6.05
C HIS A 106 10.62 -7.44 -6.27
N ASP A 107 10.06 -6.22 -6.33
CA ASP A 107 10.87 -5.01 -6.45
C ASP A 107 10.74 -4.13 -5.20
N LYS A 108 11.81 -4.08 -4.40
CA LYS A 108 11.84 -3.59 -3.01
C LYS A 108 11.87 -2.06 -2.88
N HIS A 109 11.73 -1.36 -4.00
CA HIS A 109 12.16 0.02 -4.12
C HIS A 109 11.16 0.94 -4.82
N VAL A 110 10.02 0.46 -5.33
CA VAL A 110 9.09 1.31 -6.07
C VAL A 110 7.66 1.15 -5.55
N PHE A 111 7.08 2.25 -5.05
CA PHE A 111 5.66 2.31 -4.73
C PHE A 111 4.88 2.39 -6.06
N TYR A 112 4.28 1.29 -6.49
CA TYR A 112 3.27 1.32 -7.54
C TYR A 112 1.89 1.17 -6.94
N LEU A 113 1.03 2.17 -7.14
CA LEU A 113 -0.38 2.00 -6.82
C LEU A 113 -0.98 0.96 -7.77
N ILE A 114 -1.31 -0.20 -7.24
CA ILE A 114 -2.03 -1.24 -7.95
C ILE A 114 -3.53 -1.04 -7.71
N LEU A 115 -4.24 -0.55 -8.73
CA LEU A 115 -5.70 -0.50 -8.76
C LEU A 115 -6.23 -1.85 -9.25
N LEU A 116 -6.32 -2.86 -8.38
CA LEU A 116 -6.85 -4.18 -8.73
C LEU A 116 -8.36 -4.28 -8.51
N TYR A 117 -9.04 -4.81 -9.53
CA TYR A 117 -10.48 -5.05 -9.58
C TYR A 117 -10.83 -6.51 -9.23
N HIS A 118 -11.85 -6.71 -8.39
CA HIS A 118 -12.87 -7.75 -8.60
C HIS A 118 -14.21 -7.40 -7.95
N SER A 119 -15.34 -7.87 -8.49
CA SER A 119 -16.68 -7.49 -8.00
C SER A 119 -16.98 -8.09 -6.63
N ALA A 120 -17.36 -7.26 -5.66
CA ALA A 120 -18.01 -7.72 -4.42
C ALA A 120 -19.50 -7.36 -4.51
N THR A 121 -20.38 -8.33 -4.27
CA THR A 121 -21.85 -8.20 -4.29
C THR A 121 -22.43 -7.38 -3.13
N HIS A 122 -21.57 -6.74 -2.33
CA HIS A 122 -21.93 -5.97 -1.14
C HIS A 122 -21.64 -4.46 -1.26
N ARG A 123 -21.49 -3.93 -2.48
CA ARG A 123 -21.08 -2.53 -2.71
C ARG A 123 -22.27 -1.55 -2.72
N ASN A 124 -22.17 -0.49 -1.93
CA ASN A 124 -22.95 0.72 -2.14
C ASN A 124 -22.36 1.50 -3.33
N ASN A 125 -23.18 1.84 -4.33
CA ASN A 125 -22.76 2.49 -5.59
C ASN A 125 -22.20 3.92 -5.47
N LEU A 126 -21.93 4.41 -4.26
CA LEU A 126 -21.67 5.83 -3.96
C LEU A 126 -20.20 6.17 -3.69
N GLU A 127 -19.31 5.21 -3.40
CA GLU A 127 -17.91 5.48 -3.03
C GLU A 127 -16.89 4.89 -4.03
N PRO A 128 -15.75 5.58 -4.31
CA PRO A 128 -14.67 5.07 -5.17
C PRO A 128 -13.81 3.99 -4.47
N ASP A 129 -13.27 3.03 -5.25
CA ASP A 129 -12.46 1.90 -4.76
C ASP A 129 -11.09 2.35 -4.17
N ALA A 130 -10.59 3.50 -4.61
CA ALA A 130 -9.49 4.25 -4.01
C ALA A 130 -9.59 5.72 -4.45
N ARG A 131 -9.21 6.66 -3.58
CA ARG A 131 -9.07 8.08 -3.93
C ARG A 131 -7.67 8.55 -3.61
N ILE A 132 -7.06 9.28 -4.54
CA ILE A 132 -5.77 9.94 -4.32
C ILE A 132 -5.95 11.44 -4.45
N VAL A 133 -5.36 12.17 -3.51
CA VAL A 133 -5.38 13.62 -3.49
C VAL A 133 -3.96 14.15 -3.55
N PHE A 134 -3.66 15.01 -4.54
CA PHE A 134 -2.34 15.60 -4.71
C PHE A 134 -2.32 17.09 -4.30
N GLY A 135 -1.17 17.56 -3.82
CA GLY A 135 -0.95 18.94 -3.41
C GLY A 135 -1.27 19.20 -1.94
N SER A 136 -1.38 20.48 -1.56
CA SER A 136 -1.86 20.88 -0.23
C SER A 136 -3.32 20.46 -0.01
N HIS A 137 -4.14 20.62 -1.07
CA HIS A 137 -5.56 20.30 -1.22
C HIS A 137 -6.46 20.67 -0.04
N GLY A 138 -7.40 21.59 -0.23
CA GLY A 138 -8.24 22.14 0.84
C GLY A 138 -9.11 21.15 1.62
N THR A 139 -9.28 19.92 1.13
CA THR A 139 -9.98 18.83 1.84
C THR A 139 -9.10 18.06 2.82
N ILE A 140 -7.79 18.33 2.84
CA ILE A 140 -6.80 17.64 3.66
C ILE A 140 -6.31 18.58 4.74
N ASN A 141 -6.56 18.21 6.00
CA ASN A 141 -5.96 18.89 7.15
C ASN A 141 -4.85 18.02 7.75
N PRO A 142 -3.55 18.32 7.50
CA PRO A 142 -2.45 17.53 8.03
C PRO A 142 -2.38 17.46 9.56
N GLN A 143 -3.03 18.39 10.28
CA GLN A 143 -3.07 18.37 11.74
C GLN A 143 -3.93 17.21 12.30
N GLU A 144 -4.79 16.61 11.48
CA GLU A 144 -5.58 15.44 11.85
C GLU A 144 -4.80 14.12 11.71
N PHE A 145 -3.54 14.19 11.26
CA PHE A 145 -2.69 13.04 11.02
C PHE A 145 -1.53 13.04 12.01
N HIS A 146 -1.15 11.84 12.45
CA HIS A 146 0.10 11.65 13.16
C HIS A 146 1.24 11.57 12.14
N MET A 147 1.99 12.67 12.01
CA MET A 147 3.09 12.79 11.07
C MET A 147 4.39 12.20 11.65
N VAL A 148 4.91 11.16 11.00
CA VAL A 148 6.13 10.43 11.37
C VAL A 148 7.24 10.74 10.36
N PRO A 149 8.47 11.06 10.80
CA PRO A 149 9.58 11.30 9.87
C PRO A 149 9.98 10.05 9.09
N LEU A 150 10.44 10.27 7.86
CA LEU A 150 11.00 9.21 7.04
C LEU A 150 12.37 8.75 7.55
N GLU A 151 12.65 7.48 7.30
CA GLU A 151 13.95 6.85 7.46
C GLU A 151 14.87 7.31 6.32
N ASN A 152 15.89 8.09 6.65
CA ASN A 152 16.68 8.85 5.67
C ASN A 152 17.81 8.04 4.99
N ALA A 153 18.18 6.84 5.46
CA ALA A 153 19.42 6.17 5.05
C ALA A 153 19.35 5.45 3.70
N HIS A 154 18.18 5.03 3.22
CA HIS A 154 18.07 4.24 1.98
C HIS A 154 16.92 4.68 1.03
N GLY A 155 16.47 5.95 1.13
CA GLY A 155 15.38 6.51 0.29
C GLY A 155 14.00 5.87 0.53
N GLY A 156 12.95 6.25 -0.17
CA GLY A 156 11.64 5.56 -0.07
C GLY A 156 10.70 5.99 1.06
N TRP A 157 9.46 5.52 0.96
CA TRP A 157 8.40 5.72 1.95
C TRP A 157 8.58 4.75 3.11
N ARG A 158 9.64 4.99 3.89
CA ARG A 158 10.08 4.12 4.97
C ARG A 158 10.05 4.86 6.30
N VAL A 159 9.57 4.23 7.35
CA VAL A 159 9.46 4.81 8.69
C VAL A 159 10.09 3.89 9.73
N HIS A 160 10.59 4.47 10.83
CA HIS A 160 11.03 3.68 11.98
C HIS A 160 9.83 3.19 12.79
N VAL A 161 9.79 1.88 13.04
CA VAL A 161 8.93 1.26 14.03
C VAL A 161 9.76 1.03 15.29
N GLU A 162 9.40 1.70 16.37
CA GLU A 162 10.11 1.65 17.66
C GLU A 162 9.82 0.36 18.43
N SER A 163 8.59 -0.14 18.31
CA SER A 163 8.18 -1.40 18.93
C SER A 163 7.06 -2.10 18.17
N LEU A 164 7.02 -3.42 18.29
CA LEU A 164 5.88 -4.22 17.88
C LEU A 164 5.41 -5.01 19.09
N ARG A 165 4.13 -4.93 19.42
CA ARG A 165 3.60 -5.50 20.66
C ARG A 165 2.12 -5.85 20.56
N THR A 166 1.67 -6.67 21.50
CA THR A 166 0.26 -6.81 21.86
C THR A 166 0.00 -6.04 23.16
N PRO A 167 -1.26 -5.85 23.58
CA PRO A 167 -1.56 -5.24 24.88
C PRO A 167 -0.88 -5.94 26.07
N LEU A 168 -0.61 -7.25 25.94
CA LEU A 168 -0.09 -8.09 27.03
C LEU A 168 1.43 -8.31 26.98
N ARG A 169 2.05 -8.21 25.80
CA ARG A 169 3.50 -8.50 25.65
C ARG A 169 4.14 -7.73 24.50
N GLY A 170 5.43 -7.41 24.66
CA GLY A 170 6.28 -7.00 23.55
C GLY A 170 6.64 -8.19 22.65
N ILE A 171 6.64 -7.94 21.33
CA ILE A 171 7.11 -8.90 20.31
C ILE A 171 8.52 -8.49 19.88
N PHE A 172 8.69 -7.24 19.43
CA PHE A 172 9.98 -6.65 19.12
C PHE A 172 10.24 -5.41 19.98
N HIS A 173 11.40 -5.42 20.65
CA HIS A 173 11.85 -4.35 21.54
C HIS A 173 12.94 -3.46 20.93
N ARG A 174 13.39 -3.79 19.71
CA ARG A 174 14.38 -3.01 18.98
C ARG A 174 13.73 -2.39 17.76
N ARG A 175 14.12 -1.15 17.47
CA ARG A 175 13.68 -0.43 16.28
C ARG A 175 13.97 -1.23 15.01
N PHE A 176 13.04 -1.15 14.06
CA PHE A 176 13.18 -1.73 12.72
C PHE A 176 12.53 -0.80 11.71
N VAL A 177 12.74 -1.04 10.42
CA VAL A 177 12.25 -0.16 9.35
C VAL A 177 11.01 -0.78 8.71
N ALA A 178 9.93 -0.01 8.60
CA ALA A 178 8.76 -0.39 7.82
C ALA A 178 8.75 0.37 6.49
N SER A 179 8.65 -0.36 5.38
CA SER A 179 8.42 0.21 4.05
C SER A 179 6.93 0.14 3.71
N LEU A 180 6.32 1.26 3.32
CA LEU A 180 4.97 1.27 2.79
C LEU A 180 5.01 0.95 1.30
N ASP A 181 4.31 -0.10 0.89
CA ASP A 181 4.42 -0.64 -0.46
C ASP A 181 3.07 -1.14 -0.98
N SER A 182 2.47 -0.36 -1.89
CA SER A 182 1.19 -0.71 -2.51
C SER A 182 1.30 -1.81 -3.58
N THR A 183 2.52 -2.26 -3.89
CA THR A 183 2.77 -3.39 -4.79
C THR A 183 2.60 -4.73 -4.09
N SER A 184 2.66 -4.73 -2.76
CA SER A 184 2.46 -5.92 -1.93
C SER A 184 1.05 -5.91 -1.37
N TRP A 185 0.29 -6.98 -1.60
CA TRP A 185 -1.00 -7.14 -0.94
C TRP A 185 -0.82 -7.42 0.56
N LEU A 186 0.09 -8.34 0.89
CA LEU A 186 0.35 -8.82 2.24
C LEU A 186 1.50 -8.06 2.90
N ASN A 187 1.59 -8.15 4.22
CA ASN A 187 2.71 -7.65 4.99
C ASN A 187 3.81 -8.72 5.00
N LYS A 188 5.03 -8.36 4.61
CA LYS A 188 6.12 -9.33 4.43
C LYS A 188 7.27 -9.03 5.37
N ILE A 189 7.83 -10.08 5.97
CA ILE A 189 8.96 -9.95 6.90
C ILE A 189 9.84 -11.22 6.86
N ALA A 190 11.09 -11.11 7.31
CA ALA A 190 12.00 -12.25 7.46
C ALA A 190 11.32 -13.44 8.16
N VAL A 191 11.64 -14.66 7.69
CA VAL A 191 10.96 -15.91 8.08
C VAL A 191 10.89 -16.12 9.60
N ASP A 192 12.01 -15.91 10.30
CA ASP A 192 12.12 -16.04 11.75
C ASP A 192 11.21 -15.05 12.49
N ARG A 193 11.17 -13.81 12.00
CA ARG A 193 10.35 -12.73 12.55
C ARG A 193 8.87 -12.91 12.29
N ALA A 194 8.48 -13.43 11.11
CA ALA A 194 7.09 -13.78 10.82
C ALA A 194 6.59 -14.83 11.82
N GLY A 195 7.42 -15.84 12.12
CA GLY A 195 7.12 -16.85 13.14
C GLY A 195 6.88 -16.26 14.52
N LEU A 196 7.74 -15.33 14.96
CA LEU A 196 7.58 -14.65 16.25
C LEU A 196 6.29 -13.84 16.33
N ILE A 197 5.96 -13.06 15.29
CA ILE A 197 4.73 -12.25 15.27
C ILE A 197 3.49 -13.14 15.26
N ASN A 198 3.44 -14.11 14.35
CA ASN A 198 2.23 -14.91 14.17
C ASN A 198 1.97 -15.84 15.37
N THR A 199 3.02 -16.42 15.96
CA THR A 199 2.90 -17.12 17.25
C THR A 199 2.42 -16.14 18.34
N ALA A 200 2.88 -14.89 18.29
CA ALA A 200 2.44 -13.89 19.25
C ALA A 200 0.94 -13.58 19.18
N LEU A 201 0.38 -13.68 17.97
CA LEU A 201 -1.02 -13.45 17.60
C LEU A 201 -1.90 -14.72 17.68
N GLY A 202 -1.35 -15.85 18.13
CA GLY A 202 -2.11 -17.11 18.29
C GLY A 202 -2.33 -17.88 16.98
N ALA A 203 -1.58 -17.57 15.93
CA ALA A 203 -1.61 -18.29 14.66
C ALA A 203 -0.59 -19.43 14.62
N THR A 204 -0.93 -20.48 13.89
CA THR A 204 -0.07 -21.67 13.69
C THR A 204 0.31 -21.82 12.23
N LEU A 205 1.57 -22.14 11.97
CA LEU A 205 2.06 -22.37 10.60
C LEU A 205 1.42 -23.65 10.02
N HIS A 206 0.84 -23.53 8.83
CA HIS A 206 0.30 -24.64 8.07
C HIS A 206 0.65 -24.46 6.58
N GLY A 207 1.64 -25.21 6.10
CA GLY A 207 2.26 -24.95 4.80
C GLY A 207 3.05 -23.65 4.84
N GLU A 208 2.71 -22.71 3.96
CA GLU A 208 3.38 -21.40 3.84
C GLU A 208 2.64 -20.27 4.57
N LEU A 209 1.46 -20.55 5.14
CA LEU A 209 0.59 -19.55 5.77
C LEU A 209 0.41 -19.81 7.27
N TYR A 210 0.19 -18.73 8.02
CA TYR A 210 -0.15 -18.81 9.44
C TYR A 210 -1.66 -18.73 9.61
N ILE A 211 -2.26 -19.84 10.04
CA ILE A 211 -3.71 -20.03 10.12
C ILE A 211 -4.20 -19.81 11.55
N VAL A 212 -5.42 -19.27 11.69
CA VAL A 212 -6.16 -19.12 12.95
C VAL A 212 -7.56 -19.73 12.83
N ASN A 213 -8.19 -20.01 13.96
CA ASN A 213 -9.62 -20.36 13.96
C ASN A 213 -10.46 -19.11 13.61
N CYS A 214 -11.25 -19.19 12.54
CA CYS A 214 -12.15 -18.12 12.11
C CYS A 214 -13.20 -17.73 13.17
N ASP A 215 -13.62 -18.67 14.02
CA ASP A 215 -14.61 -18.40 15.07
C ASP A 215 -13.96 -17.79 16.32
N GLY A 216 -12.62 -17.83 16.40
CA GLY A 216 -11.83 -17.39 17.55
C GLY A 216 -11.27 -15.96 17.42
N LEU A 217 -11.62 -15.20 16.37
CA LEU A 217 -10.98 -13.89 16.10
C LEU A 217 -11.11 -12.92 17.27
N ALA A 218 -12.25 -12.91 17.97
CA ALA A 218 -12.48 -12.03 19.12
C ALA A 218 -11.55 -12.30 20.32
N GLN A 219 -10.88 -13.46 20.34
CA GLN A 219 -9.94 -13.84 21.39
C GLN A 219 -8.48 -13.50 21.03
N LEU A 220 -8.22 -13.14 19.78
CA LEU A 220 -6.88 -12.79 19.34
C LEU A 220 -6.53 -11.36 19.82
N PRO A 221 -5.27 -11.09 20.18
CA PRO A 221 -4.88 -9.79 20.69
C PRO A 221 -4.71 -8.76 19.57
N ASN A 222 -5.02 -7.50 19.85
CA ASN A 222 -4.65 -6.41 18.95
C ASN A 222 -3.13 -6.40 18.69
N LEU A 223 -2.74 -6.05 17.47
CA LEU A 223 -1.35 -5.81 17.07
C LEU A 223 -1.07 -4.30 17.07
N ILE A 224 -0.04 -3.87 17.80
CA ILE A 224 0.29 -2.46 17.98
C ILE A 224 1.68 -2.18 17.43
N PHE A 225 1.73 -1.35 16.38
CA PHE A 225 2.95 -0.75 15.84
C PHE A 225 3.21 0.57 16.56
N GLY A 226 4.21 0.59 17.43
CA GLY A 226 4.65 1.83 18.06
C GLY A 226 5.59 2.59 17.14
N LEU A 227 5.15 3.73 16.62
CA LEU A 227 5.96 4.69 15.87
C LEU A 227 6.34 5.87 16.76
N GLN A 228 7.11 6.81 16.23
CA GLN A 228 7.45 8.03 16.95
C GLN A 228 6.18 8.86 17.26
N GLY A 229 5.77 8.85 18.52
CA GLY A 229 4.66 9.66 19.03
C GLY A 229 3.25 9.17 18.66
N VAL A 230 3.11 7.98 18.06
CA VAL A 230 1.81 7.37 17.75
C VAL A 230 1.86 5.86 17.79
N ASP A 231 0.79 5.24 18.29
CA ASP A 231 0.54 3.82 18.18
C ASP A 231 -0.49 3.55 17.09
N LEU A 232 -0.11 2.76 16.09
CA LEU A 232 -1.02 2.24 15.07
C LEU A 232 -1.49 0.86 15.50
N THR A 233 -2.77 0.75 15.83
CA THR A 233 -3.37 -0.50 16.35
C THR A 233 -4.22 -1.17 15.27
N LEU A 234 -3.97 -2.45 15.03
CA LEU A 234 -4.78 -3.33 14.20
C LEU A 234 -5.54 -4.32 15.09
N THR A 235 -6.85 -4.39 14.88
CA THR A 235 -7.72 -5.41 15.48
C THR A 235 -7.55 -6.76 14.76
N PRO A 236 -7.96 -7.89 15.37
CA PRO A 236 -7.93 -9.20 14.72
C PRO A 236 -8.56 -9.22 13.33
N GLN A 237 -9.66 -8.49 13.14
CA GLN A 237 -10.36 -8.39 11.87
C GLN A 237 -9.57 -7.65 10.79
N GLN A 238 -8.55 -6.88 11.18
CA GLN A 238 -7.74 -6.07 10.26
C GLN A 238 -6.45 -6.76 9.85
N TYR A 239 -5.89 -7.63 10.70
CA TYR A 239 -4.66 -8.37 10.36
C TYR A 239 -4.90 -9.85 10.00
N ILE A 240 -6.11 -10.39 10.19
CA ILE A 240 -6.52 -11.71 9.70
C ILE A 240 -7.38 -11.58 8.46
N LEU A 241 -6.97 -12.28 7.40
CA LEU A 241 -7.68 -12.37 6.13
C LEU A 241 -8.54 -13.63 6.08
N ARG A 242 -9.71 -13.52 5.47
CA ARG A 242 -10.67 -14.62 5.28
C ARG A 242 -10.72 -15.01 3.82
N GLU A 243 -10.59 -16.30 3.54
CA GLU A 243 -10.70 -16.87 2.20
C GLU A 243 -11.69 -18.04 2.22
N GLU A 244 -12.65 -18.01 1.30
CA GLU A 244 -13.57 -19.13 1.11
C GLU A 244 -12.93 -20.19 0.21
N THR A 245 -12.83 -21.41 0.71
CA THR A 245 -12.28 -22.56 -0.02
C THR A 245 -13.36 -23.62 -0.23
N HIS A 246 -13.11 -24.61 -1.08
CA HIS A 246 -14.00 -25.76 -1.24
C HIS A 246 -14.19 -26.57 0.06
N ALA A 247 -13.25 -26.49 1.00
CA ALA A 247 -13.28 -27.18 2.29
C ALA A 247 -13.89 -26.32 3.42
N GLY A 248 -14.41 -25.13 3.09
CA GLY A 248 -14.94 -24.15 4.04
C GLY A 248 -14.06 -22.89 4.13
N THR A 249 -14.33 -22.08 5.14
CA THR A 249 -13.62 -20.81 5.35
C THR A 249 -12.25 -21.02 5.98
N ARG A 250 -11.21 -20.43 5.38
CA ARG A 250 -9.84 -20.38 5.88
C ARG A 250 -9.51 -18.98 6.37
N CYS A 251 -9.00 -18.84 7.58
CA CYS A 251 -8.55 -17.56 8.14
C CYS A 251 -7.03 -17.59 8.36
N PHE A 252 -6.32 -16.60 7.82
CA PHE A 252 -4.86 -16.56 7.88
C PHE A 252 -4.32 -15.16 8.13
N SER A 253 -3.14 -15.07 8.72
CA SER A 253 -2.47 -13.80 8.99
C SER A 253 -2.06 -13.10 7.70
N SER A 254 -2.30 -11.79 7.64
CA SER A 254 -1.76 -10.91 6.59
C SER A 254 -0.24 -10.77 6.64
N ILE A 255 0.41 -11.24 7.71
CA ILE A 255 1.87 -11.18 7.90
C ILE A 255 2.48 -12.51 7.47
N VAL A 256 3.19 -12.49 6.35
CA VAL A 256 3.77 -13.68 5.71
C VAL A 256 5.30 -13.67 5.73
N PRO A 257 5.92 -14.86 5.80
CA PRO A 257 7.37 -14.98 5.72
C PRO A 257 7.85 -14.70 4.29
N ASP A 258 8.93 -13.93 4.14
CA ASP A 258 9.62 -13.71 2.88
C ASP A 258 11.13 -13.94 3.09
N PRO A 259 11.73 -14.95 2.43
CA PRO A 259 13.15 -15.29 2.59
C PRO A 259 14.08 -14.24 1.99
N GLU A 260 13.58 -13.34 1.13
CA GLU A 260 14.39 -12.27 0.55
C GLU A 260 14.48 -11.03 1.45
N ILE A 261 13.67 -10.93 2.51
CA ILE A 261 13.67 -9.79 3.43
C ILE A 261 14.71 -10.01 4.54
N LEU A 262 15.57 -9.00 4.73
CA LEU A 262 16.60 -9.00 5.76
C LEU A 262 16.03 -8.81 7.17
N THR A 263 16.72 -9.37 8.16
CA THR A 263 16.39 -9.21 9.58
C THR A 263 16.54 -7.76 10.01
N GLY A 264 15.43 -7.00 10.02
CA GLY A 264 15.46 -5.58 10.38
C GLY A 264 14.50 -4.69 9.58
N SER A 265 13.81 -5.25 8.59
CA SER A 265 12.75 -4.55 7.85
C SER A 265 11.45 -5.35 7.79
N ILE A 266 10.34 -4.63 7.61
CA ILE A 266 9.03 -5.17 7.23
C ILE A 266 8.53 -4.39 6.02
N VAL A 267 7.87 -5.07 5.08
CA VAL A 267 7.07 -4.43 4.04
C VAL A 267 5.62 -4.42 4.50
N LEU A 268 5.03 -3.24 4.60
CA LEU A 268 3.63 -3.01 4.93
C LEU A 268 2.86 -2.81 3.63
N GLY A 269 2.07 -3.83 3.30
CA GLY A 269 1.30 -3.91 2.06
C GLY A 269 -0.05 -3.20 2.14
N VAL A 270 -0.87 -3.44 1.10
CA VAL A 270 -2.26 -2.95 1.03
C VAL A 270 -3.08 -3.39 2.24
N SER A 271 -2.91 -4.63 2.72
CA SER A 271 -3.60 -5.15 3.92
C SER A 271 -3.30 -4.38 5.21
N PHE A 272 -2.21 -3.61 5.27
CA PHE A 272 -1.97 -2.65 6.35
C PHE A 272 -2.54 -1.27 5.99
N MET A 273 -2.20 -0.77 4.80
CA MET A 273 -2.53 0.60 4.38
C MET A 273 -4.03 0.84 4.23
N GLU A 274 -4.82 -0.19 3.93
CA GLU A 274 -6.27 -0.08 3.83
C GLU A 274 -6.93 0.35 5.14
N HIS A 275 -6.26 0.22 6.30
CA HIS A 275 -6.80 0.62 7.60
C HIS A 275 -6.50 2.07 8.00
N PHE A 276 -5.76 2.80 7.16
CA PHE A 276 -5.35 4.17 7.44
C PHE A 276 -5.51 5.08 6.22
N ILE A 277 -6.01 6.29 6.45
CA ILE A 277 -5.77 7.38 5.50
C ILE A 277 -4.31 7.79 5.67
N THR A 278 -3.56 7.78 4.57
CA THR A 278 -2.09 7.93 4.63
C THR A 278 -1.63 9.12 3.78
N ILE A 279 -0.94 10.07 4.40
CA ILE A 279 -0.26 11.19 3.74
C ILE A 279 1.18 10.79 3.43
N PHE A 280 1.61 11.01 2.19
CA PHE A 280 2.98 10.87 1.74
C PHE A 280 3.53 12.26 1.40
N ASP A 281 4.30 12.83 2.33
CA ASP A 281 4.77 14.21 2.24
C ASP A 281 6.26 14.25 1.85
N GLN A 282 6.51 14.44 0.55
CA GLN A 282 7.87 14.47 -0.01
C GLN A 282 8.62 15.72 0.44
N GLN A 283 7.93 16.86 0.54
CA GLN A 283 8.54 18.15 0.85
C GLN A 283 9.03 18.26 2.30
N SER A 284 8.27 17.73 3.26
CA SER A 284 8.66 17.71 4.68
C SER A 284 9.28 16.39 5.13
N LYS A 285 9.41 15.40 4.23
CA LYS A 285 9.98 14.07 4.48
C LYS A 285 9.27 13.33 5.62
N LYS A 286 7.94 13.26 5.54
CA LYS A 286 7.10 12.61 6.55
C LYS A 286 6.03 11.73 5.92
N VAL A 287 5.55 10.77 6.69
CA VAL A 287 4.31 10.04 6.41
C VAL A 287 3.32 10.32 7.52
N GLY A 288 2.08 10.68 7.16
CA GLY A 288 1.00 10.91 8.10
C GLY A 288 0.04 9.74 8.14
N PHE A 289 -0.36 9.30 9.34
CA PHE A 289 -1.38 8.27 9.51
C PHE A 289 -2.59 8.82 10.26
N LYS A 290 -3.78 8.48 9.77
CA LYS A 290 -5.07 8.70 10.45
C LYS A 290 -5.89 7.41 10.35
N PRO A 291 -6.42 6.87 11.46
CA PRO A 291 -7.31 5.73 11.41
C PRO A 291 -8.44 5.95 10.40
N ARG A 292 -8.66 4.96 9.55
CA ARG A 292 -9.71 5.02 8.55
C ARG A 292 -11.08 4.85 9.21
N VAL A 293 -12.01 5.72 8.82
CA VAL A 293 -13.45 5.56 9.07
C VAL A 293 -14.15 5.67 7.72
N CYS A 294 -14.03 4.59 6.93
CA CYS A 294 -14.90 4.24 5.81
C CYS A 294 -15.48 2.87 6.21
#